data_AF-A0A8J3V5C1-F1
#
_entry.id   AF-A0A8J3V5C1-F1
#
_cell.length_a   1.000
_cell.length_b   1.000
_cell.length_c   1.000
_cell.angle_alpha   90.00
_cell.angle_beta   90.00
_cell.angle_gamma   90.00
#
_symmetry.space_group_name_H-M   'P 1'
#
loop_
_entity.id
_entity.type
_entity.pdbx_description
1 polymer ?
#
loop_
_entity_poly.entity_id
_entity_poly.type
_entity_poly.pdbx_seq_one_letter_code
_entity_poly.pdbx_strand_id
1 'polypeptide(L)'
;MRFVPFVMIIAAVVAGLTTPAWAITNGSVDGAGHPEVGALLASEVHDDGTWAECTGTLISPTVFLTAAHCGSKRQTTARITFSAHYKSGDAVYTGRYVPDPRFKTKEDLHDMAVVVFDKPIQGIVPAKLPTEGLLDQMKVNGGLEAGRFTPVGYGSLNPKLHRHGKPTFIYDDTRHVTSISFNKLSRYWLDLSLDTAKADGSTCFGDSGGPNFLGGTDSHLLVATTISGDDDACKSTNFDYRLDTASAREFLGKFVTLP
;
A
#
# COMPACT_ATOMS: atom_id res chain seq x y z
N MET A 1 10.35 32.86 -64.11
CA MET A 1 10.46 32.76 -62.65
C MET A 1 9.16 32.13 -62.14
N ARG A 2 9.19 30.86 -61.73
CA ARG A 2 8.00 30.09 -61.32
C ARG A 2 7.91 30.11 -59.79
N PHE A 3 6.84 30.68 -59.25
CA PHE A 3 6.55 30.69 -57.82
C PHE A 3 6.04 29.32 -57.38
N VAL A 4 6.68 28.72 -56.36
CA VAL A 4 6.22 27.51 -55.68
C VAL A 4 5.50 27.97 -54.40
N PRO A 5 4.24 27.59 -54.16
CA PRO A 5 3.58 27.91 -52.90
C PRO A 5 4.07 26.95 -51.81
N PHE A 6 4.60 27.50 -50.74
CA PHE A 6 5.04 26.76 -49.55
C PHE A 6 3.80 26.37 -48.74
N VAL A 7 3.43 25.09 -48.75
CA VAL A 7 2.37 24.56 -47.89
C VAL A 7 2.95 24.38 -46.49
N MET A 8 2.62 25.28 -45.57
CA MET A 8 2.88 25.08 -44.14
C MET A 8 1.91 24.02 -43.60
N ILE A 9 2.43 22.82 -43.33
CA ILE A 9 1.75 21.83 -42.51
C ILE A 9 1.92 22.25 -41.05
N ILE A 10 0.86 22.79 -40.45
CA ILE A 10 0.80 23.04 -39.01
C ILE A 10 0.66 21.68 -38.33
N ALA A 11 1.76 21.18 -37.76
CA ALA A 11 1.73 20.04 -36.85
C ALA A 11 0.98 20.48 -35.58
N ALA A 12 -0.26 20.04 -35.43
CA ALA A 12 -1.03 20.22 -34.21
C ALA A 12 -0.36 19.40 -33.09
N VAL A 13 0.42 20.08 -32.25
CA VAL A 13 0.90 19.53 -31.00
C VAL A 13 -0.30 19.32 -30.09
N VAL A 14 -0.76 18.07 -29.98
CA VAL A 14 -1.72 17.67 -28.95
C VAL A 14 -0.97 17.71 -27.62
N ALA A 15 -1.03 18.86 -26.94
CA ALA A 15 -0.61 18.96 -25.56
C ALA A 15 -1.61 18.16 -24.71
N GLY A 16 -1.26 16.91 -24.39
CA GLY A 16 -1.96 16.15 -23.37
C GLY A 16 -1.89 16.93 -22.05
N LEU A 17 -3.04 17.24 -21.47
CA LEU A 17 -3.12 17.74 -20.11
C LEU A 17 -2.68 16.60 -19.19
N THR A 18 -1.40 16.56 -18.82
CA THR A 18 -0.97 15.72 -17.69
C THR A 18 -1.45 16.41 -16.42
N THR A 19 -2.62 16.03 -15.94
CA THR A 19 -3.05 16.41 -14.59
C THR A 19 -2.02 15.85 -13.62
N PRO A 20 -1.41 16.66 -12.72
CA PRO A 20 -0.55 16.11 -11.69
C PRO A 20 -1.42 15.19 -10.83
N ALA A 21 -1.05 13.92 -10.74
CA ALA A 21 -1.74 12.96 -9.89
C ALA A 21 -1.26 13.15 -8.45
N TRP A 22 -2.19 13.24 -7.50
CA TRP A 22 -1.90 13.40 -6.07
C TRP A 22 -2.39 12.14 -5.34
N ALA A 23 -1.68 11.80 -4.26
CA ALA A 23 -1.99 10.86 -3.17
C ALA A 23 -1.57 9.40 -3.30
N ILE A 24 -1.09 8.84 -2.16
CA ILE A 24 0.33 8.48 -2.06
C ILE A 24 1.23 9.65 -2.56
N THR A 25 2.42 9.90 -2.00
CA THR A 25 3.28 10.93 -2.61
C THR A 25 3.49 10.56 -4.09
N ASN A 26 3.15 11.45 -5.02
CA ASN A 26 3.21 11.17 -6.47
C ASN A 26 2.42 9.91 -6.96
N GLY A 27 1.29 9.56 -6.33
CA GLY A 27 0.37 8.50 -6.79
C GLY A 27 -0.94 9.03 -7.41
N SER A 28 -1.87 8.12 -7.69
CA SER A 28 -3.18 8.40 -8.30
C SER A 28 -4.31 7.65 -7.60
N VAL A 29 -5.55 8.11 -7.78
CA VAL A 29 -6.75 7.40 -7.27
C VAL A 29 -6.80 6.00 -7.87
N ASP A 30 -6.95 4.99 -7.02
CA ASP A 30 -6.96 3.58 -7.43
C ASP A 30 -8.27 3.17 -8.13
N GLY A 31 -9.40 3.73 -7.69
CA GLY A 31 -10.71 3.36 -8.22
C GLY A 31 -11.00 1.88 -8.01
N ALA A 32 -11.22 1.13 -9.09
CA ALA A 32 -11.52 -0.30 -9.04
C ALA A 32 -10.28 -1.21 -9.21
N GLY A 33 -9.06 -0.64 -9.18
CA GLY A 33 -7.82 -1.36 -9.45
C GLY A 33 -7.56 -2.51 -8.48
N HIS A 34 -7.64 -2.25 -7.18
CA HIS A 34 -7.32 -3.24 -6.14
C HIS A 34 -8.46 -3.38 -5.11
N PRO A 35 -9.60 -3.99 -5.49
CA PRO A 35 -10.77 -4.10 -4.62
C PRO A 35 -10.50 -4.87 -3.33
N GLU A 36 -9.44 -5.69 -3.27
CA GLU A 36 -8.99 -6.42 -2.09
C GLU A 36 -8.28 -5.55 -1.04
N VAL A 37 -7.91 -4.32 -1.39
CA VAL A 37 -7.25 -3.38 -0.48
C VAL A 37 -8.30 -2.55 0.23
N GLY A 38 -8.23 -2.53 1.56
CA GLY A 38 -9.24 -1.88 2.39
C GLY A 38 -8.63 -1.00 3.48
N ALA A 39 -9.45 -0.12 4.04
CA ALA A 39 -9.08 0.71 5.17
C ALA A 39 -9.54 0.09 6.49
N LEU A 40 -8.68 0.16 7.52
CA LEU A 40 -9.08 0.06 8.91
C LEU A 40 -9.69 1.39 9.32
N LEU A 41 -10.94 1.36 9.77
CA LEU A 41 -11.66 2.55 10.18
C LEU A 41 -11.47 2.82 11.68
N ALA A 42 -11.26 4.10 11.98
CA ALA A 42 -11.30 4.63 13.32
C ALA A 42 -12.61 4.29 14.05
N SER A 43 -12.55 4.29 15.38
CA SER A 43 -13.77 4.17 16.21
C SER A 43 -14.62 5.43 16.14
N GLU A 44 -13.98 6.58 15.96
CA GLU A 44 -14.61 7.90 15.85
C GLU A 44 -13.98 8.65 14.67
N VAL A 45 -14.75 9.53 14.03
CA VAL A 45 -14.24 10.36 12.93
C VAL A 45 -13.08 11.24 13.41
N HIS A 46 -12.05 11.39 12.58
CA HIS A 46 -10.93 12.28 12.84
C HIS A 46 -11.35 13.76 12.76
N ASP A 47 -10.53 14.65 13.33
CA ASP A 47 -10.79 16.09 13.33
C ASP A 47 -10.91 16.70 11.91
N ASP A 48 -10.30 16.07 10.92
CA ASP A 48 -10.38 16.46 9.50
C ASP A 48 -11.60 15.88 8.77
N GLY A 49 -12.44 15.09 9.46
CA GLY A 49 -13.64 14.47 8.93
C GLY A 49 -13.44 13.09 8.29
N THR A 50 -12.20 12.58 8.25
CA THR A 50 -11.87 11.27 7.67
C THR A 50 -11.95 10.14 8.70
N TRP A 51 -11.89 8.89 8.22
CA TRP A 51 -12.04 7.69 9.06
C TRP A 51 -10.91 6.68 8.93
N ALA A 52 -10.17 6.65 7.82
CA ALA A 52 -9.12 5.66 7.62
C ALA A 52 -7.92 5.91 8.55
N GLU A 53 -7.61 4.93 9.41
CA GLU A 53 -6.44 4.97 10.30
C GLU A 53 -5.25 4.20 9.74
N CYS A 54 -5.54 3.09 9.06
CA CYS A 54 -4.55 2.18 8.50
C CYS A 54 -5.12 1.51 7.25
N THR A 55 -4.27 0.78 6.54
CA THR A 55 -4.62 0.01 5.36
C THR A 55 -4.42 -1.50 5.62
N GLY A 56 -5.02 -2.33 4.77
CA GLY A 56 -4.70 -3.74 4.69
C GLY A 56 -5.19 -4.39 3.41
N THR A 57 -5.00 -5.71 3.32
CA THR A 57 -5.29 -6.49 2.11
C THR A 57 -6.05 -7.76 2.44
N LEU A 58 -7.14 -8.04 1.73
CA LEU A 58 -7.83 -9.32 1.77
C LEU A 58 -6.96 -10.39 1.11
N ILE A 59 -6.48 -11.37 1.89
CA ILE A 59 -5.57 -12.46 1.44
C ILE A 59 -6.26 -13.84 1.37
N SER A 60 -7.49 -13.93 1.87
CA SER A 60 -8.45 -15.00 1.58
C SER A 60 -9.86 -14.44 1.76
N PRO A 61 -10.94 -15.14 1.34
CA PRO A 61 -12.28 -14.59 1.47
C PRO A 61 -12.68 -14.21 2.91
N THR A 62 -12.02 -14.75 3.94
CA THR A 62 -12.31 -14.47 5.35
C THR A 62 -11.13 -13.87 6.13
N VAL A 63 -10.00 -13.58 5.48
CA VAL A 63 -8.78 -13.12 6.19
C VAL A 63 -8.23 -11.89 5.50
N PHE A 64 -8.12 -10.81 6.28
CA PHE A 64 -7.56 -9.53 5.87
C PHE A 64 -6.28 -9.24 6.65
N LEU A 65 -5.16 -9.07 5.96
CA LEU A 65 -3.84 -8.79 6.53
C LEU A 65 -3.64 -7.29 6.72
N THR A 66 -3.06 -6.90 7.84
CA THR A 66 -2.66 -5.53 8.17
C THR A 66 -1.46 -5.55 9.14
N ALA A 67 -1.04 -4.41 9.66
CA ALA A 67 0.03 -4.32 10.66
C ALA A 67 -0.50 -4.49 12.10
N ALA A 68 0.34 -5.01 12.98
CA ALA A 68 0.02 -5.15 14.41
C ALA A 68 -0.03 -3.79 15.11
N HIS A 69 0.80 -2.84 14.71
CA HIS A 69 0.80 -1.49 15.30
C HIS A 69 -0.45 -0.67 14.98
N CYS A 70 -1.23 -1.05 13.97
CA CYS A 70 -2.51 -0.41 13.64
C CYS A 70 -3.58 -0.66 14.71
N GLY A 71 -3.43 -1.71 15.53
CA GLY A 71 -4.37 -2.04 16.59
C GLY A 71 -3.89 -1.55 17.95
N SER A 72 -4.84 -1.21 18.83
CA SER A 72 -4.52 -0.99 20.24
C SER A 72 -4.22 -2.32 20.97
N LYS A 73 -3.47 -2.28 22.08
CA LYS A 73 -3.09 -3.47 22.87
C LYS A 73 -4.26 -4.34 23.34
N ARG A 74 -5.47 -3.78 23.44
CA ARG A 74 -6.69 -4.46 23.90
C ARG A 74 -7.72 -4.66 22.80
N GLN A 75 -7.37 -4.32 21.56
CA GLN A 75 -8.27 -4.44 20.43
C GLN A 75 -8.55 -5.90 20.12
N THR A 76 -9.84 -6.25 20.07
CA THR A 76 -10.30 -7.60 19.76
C THR A 76 -11.06 -7.66 18.44
N THR A 77 -11.49 -6.50 17.92
CA THR A 77 -12.22 -6.37 16.66
C THR A 77 -11.68 -5.20 15.85
N ALA A 78 -11.85 -5.27 14.52
CA ALA A 78 -11.55 -4.18 13.62
C ALA A 78 -12.72 -3.97 12.64
N ARG A 79 -12.92 -2.72 12.23
CA ARG A 79 -13.90 -2.30 11.22
C ARG A 79 -13.16 -2.03 9.92
N ILE A 80 -13.53 -2.74 8.86
CA ILE A 80 -12.89 -2.68 7.55
C ILE A 80 -13.87 -2.19 6.50
N THR A 81 -13.45 -1.29 5.63
CA THR A 81 -14.14 -1.00 4.37
C THR A 81 -13.26 -1.34 3.19
N PHE A 82 -13.89 -1.72 2.07
CA PHE A 82 -13.24 -1.92 0.77
C PHE A 82 -13.64 -0.84 -0.24
N SER A 83 -14.34 0.21 0.20
CA SER A 83 -14.74 1.34 -0.64
C SER A 83 -13.51 2.02 -1.24
N ALA A 84 -13.50 2.24 -2.55
CA ALA A 84 -12.45 3.00 -3.22
C ALA A 84 -12.38 4.45 -2.75
N HIS A 85 -13.48 4.99 -2.25
CA HIS A 85 -13.56 6.28 -1.58
C HIS A 85 -14.65 6.19 -0.53
N TYR A 86 -14.26 6.04 0.73
CA TYR A 86 -15.17 5.73 1.81
C TYR A 86 -16.05 6.93 2.17
N LYS A 87 -17.34 6.68 2.33
CA LYS A 87 -18.31 7.61 2.88
C LYS A 87 -19.10 6.96 3.99
N SER A 88 -19.53 7.77 4.96
CA SER A 88 -20.46 7.30 5.99
C SER A 88 -21.70 6.69 5.34
N GLY A 89 -22.02 5.44 5.71
CA GLY A 89 -23.10 4.65 5.11
C GLY A 89 -22.62 3.57 4.13
N ASP A 90 -21.36 3.60 3.69
CA ASP A 90 -20.76 2.52 2.92
C ASP A 90 -20.69 1.21 3.71
N ALA A 91 -20.50 0.11 2.98
CA ALA A 91 -20.35 -1.20 3.60
C ALA A 91 -19.13 -1.24 4.53
N VAL A 92 -19.36 -1.63 5.78
CA VAL A 92 -18.32 -1.85 6.78
C VAL A 92 -18.43 -3.27 7.31
N TYR A 93 -17.31 -3.98 7.30
CA TYR A 93 -17.17 -5.35 7.77
C TYR A 93 -16.48 -5.35 9.11
N THR A 94 -17.07 -6.00 10.10
CA THR A 94 -16.43 -6.18 11.41
C THR A 94 -15.86 -7.59 11.48
N GLY A 95 -14.60 -7.70 11.86
CA GLY A 95 -13.93 -8.99 12.07
C GLY A 95 -13.12 -9.00 13.35
N ARG A 96 -12.70 -10.20 13.76
CA ARG A 96 -11.85 -10.41 14.93
C ARG A 96 -10.42 -10.01 14.59
N TYR A 97 -9.87 -9.06 15.34
CA TYR A 97 -8.49 -8.60 15.20
C TYR A 97 -7.54 -9.53 15.95
N VAL A 98 -6.51 -10.02 15.27
CA VAL A 98 -5.54 -10.99 15.79
C VAL A 98 -4.13 -10.52 15.43
N PRO A 99 -3.44 -9.80 16.32
CA PRO A 99 -2.05 -9.45 16.12
C PRO A 99 -1.16 -10.69 16.25
N ASP A 100 -0.03 -10.70 15.55
CA ASP A 100 1.01 -11.69 15.78
C ASP A 100 1.51 -11.52 17.23
N PRO A 101 1.36 -12.53 18.11
CA PRO A 101 1.79 -12.43 19.50
C PRO A 101 3.31 -12.26 19.65
N ARG A 102 4.07 -12.44 18.55
CA ARG A 102 5.50 -12.22 18.50
C ARG A 102 5.87 -10.76 18.23
N PHE A 103 4.91 -9.87 17.92
CA PHE A 103 5.15 -8.44 17.68
C PHE A 103 5.91 -7.81 18.85
N LYS A 104 7.20 -7.51 18.64
CA LYS A 104 8.15 -7.06 19.66
C LYS A 104 9.17 -6.12 19.01
N THR A 105 9.62 -5.11 19.74
CA THR A 105 10.65 -4.17 19.29
C THR A 105 12.05 -4.82 19.18
N LYS A 106 12.35 -5.56 18.10
CA LYS A 106 13.65 -6.19 17.73
C LYS A 106 13.79 -6.34 16.19
N GLU A 107 14.89 -6.95 15.72
CA GLU A 107 15.26 -7.15 14.28
C GLU A 107 14.18 -7.85 13.43
N ASP A 108 13.56 -8.89 13.98
CA ASP A 108 12.33 -9.49 13.44
C ASP A 108 11.16 -8.89 14.21
N LEU A 109 10.55 -7.85 13.62
CA LEU A 109 9.54 -7.06 14.32
C LEU A 109 8.23 -7.84 14.50
N HIS A 110 7.91 -8.75 13.57
CA HIS A 110 6.63 -9.48 13.49
C HIS A 110 5.41 -8.54 13.51
N ASP A 111 5.51 -7.37 12.88
CA ASP A 111 4.46 -6.36 12.87
C ASP A 111 3.35 -6.70 11.88
N MET A 112 2.64 -7.79 12.16
CA MET A 112 1.53 -8.25 11.35
C MET A 112 0.33 -8.57 12.24
N ALA A 113 -0.84 -8.29 11.72
CA ALA A 113 -2.10 -8.73 12.28
C ALA A 113 -3.01 -9.23 11.17
N VAL A 114 -3.96 -10.09 11.53
CA VAL A 114 -5.07 -10.42 10.65
C VAL A 114 -6.39 -10.00 11.27
N VAL A 115 -7.33 -9.64 10.41
CA VAL A 115 -8.74 -9.50 10.73
C VAL A 115 -9.45 -10.70 10.12
N VAL A 116 -10.06 -11.52 10.99
CA VAL A 116 -10.78 -12.73 10.59
C VAL A 116 -12.27 -12.45 10.58
N PHE A 117 -12.90 -12.62 9.42
CA PHE A 117 -14.34 -12.47 9.25
C PHE A 117 -15.06 -13.81 9.44
N ASP A 118 -16.24 -13.78 10.06
CA ASP A 118 -17.07 -14.98 10.26
C ASP A 118 -17.70 -15.49 8.95
N LYS A 119 -17.81 -14.62 7.95
CA LYS A 119 -18.36 -14.93 6.62
C LYS A 119 -17.42 -14.45 5.52
N PRO A 120 -17.34 -15.16 4.39
CA PRO A 120 -16.56 -14.71 3.26
C PRO A 120 -17.05 -13.37 2.71
N ILE A 121 -16.13 -12.43 2.52
CA ILE A 121 -16.36 -11.19 1.78
C ILE A 121 -16.65 -11.57 0.32
N GLN A 122 -17.81 -11.14 -0.18
CA GLN A 122 -18.30 -11.49 -1.51
C GLN A 122 -17.84 -10.46 -2.55
N GLY A 123 -17.67 -10.89 -3.80
CA GLY A 123 -17.41 -9.99 -4.93
C GLY A 123 -16.00 -9.39 -4.99
N ILE A 124 -15.10 -9.80 -4.09
CA ILE A 124 -13.70 -9.36 -4.05
C ILE A 124 -12.82 -10.61 -4.18
N VAL A 125 -11.91 -10.60 -5.15
CA VAL A 125 -10.90 -11.65 -5.31
C VAL A 125 -9.73 -11.31 -4.39
N PRO A 126 -9.35 -12.18 -3.43
CA PRO A 126 -8.23 -11.90 -2.55
C PRO A 126 -6.88 -11.82 -3.28
N ALA A 127 -5.95 -11.06 -2.73
CA ALA A 127 -4.56 -11.00 -3.19
C ALA A 127 -3.88 -12.36 -3.10
N LYS A 128 -2.92 -12.61 -4.00
CA LYS A 128 -2.07 -13.80 -3.96
C LYS A 128 -0.89 -13.55 -3.02
N LEU A 129 -0.61 -14.54 -2.18
CA LEU A 129 0.62 -14.56 -1.38
C LEU A 129 1.80 -15.12 -2.18
N PRO A 130 3.05 -14.80 -1.81
CA PRO A 130 4.22 -15.26 -2.51
C PRO A 130 4.64 -16.65 -2.00
N THR A 131 5.29 -17.43 -2.87
CA THR A 131 6.00 -18.64 -2.44
C THR A 131 7.16 -18.27 -1.51
N GLU A 132 7.55 -19.20 -0.63
CA GLU A 132 8.68 -18.98 0.27
C GLU A 132 9.98 -18.64 -0.49
N GLY A 133 10.67 -17.59 -0.03
CA GLY A 133 11.95 -17.15 -0.59
C GLY A 133 11.89 -16.56 -2.01
N LEU A 134 10.71 -16.17 -2.50
CA LEU A 134 10.55 -15.55 -3.82
C LEU A 134 11.50 -14.37 -4.05
N LEU A 135 11.58 -13.43 -3.09
CA LEU A 135 12.40 -12.23 -3.24
C LEU A 135 13.90 -12.55 -3.19
N ASP A 136 14.32 -13.58 -2.43
CA ASP A 136 15.70 -14.03 -2.42
C ASP A 136 16.09 -14.67 -3.76
N GLN A 137 15.19 -15.47 -4.36
CA GLN A 137 15.40 -16.03 -5.70
C GLN A 137 15.50 -14.93 -6.75
N MET A 138 14.64 -13.91 -6.68
CA MET A 138 14.73 -12.75 -7.56
C MET A 138 16.04 -11.99 -7.39
N LYS A 139 16.54 -11.83 -6.15
CA LYS A 139 17.82 -11.18 -5.86
C LYS A 139 18.98 -11.91 -6.54
N VAL A 140 19.04 -13.23 -6.41
CA VAL A 140 20.08 -14.07 -7.03
C VAL A 140 20.05 -13.94 -8.56
N ASN A 141 18.86 -13.83 -9.15
CA ASN A 141 18.68 -13.72 -10.59
C ASN A 141 18.76 -12.28 -11.11
N GLY A 142 19.07 -11.29 -10.26
CA GLY A 142 19.15 -9.87 -10.63
C GLY A 142 17.80 -9.21 -10.95
N GLY A 143 16.67 -9.87 -10.65
CA GLY A 143 15.33 -9.39 -10.98
C GLY A 143 14.80 -8.27 -10.10
N LEU A 144 15.37 -8.05 -8.91
CA LEU A 144 14.91 -7.01 -7.99
C LEU A 144 15.26 -5.59 -8.46
N GLU A 145 16.43 -5.39 -9.08
CA GLU A 145 16.89 -4.07 -9.52
C GLU A 145 15.99 -3.48 -10.63
N ALA A 146 15.42 -4.35 -11.45
CA ALA A 146 14.41 -3.99 -12.45
C ALA A 146 12.97 -4.14 -11.94
N GLY A 147 12.80 -4.66 -10.72
CA GLY A 147 11.51 -4.90 -10.11
C GLY A 147 10.80 -3.60 -9.80
N ARG A 148 9.50 -3.56 -10.10
CA ARG A 148 8.59 -2.53 -9.62
C ARG A 148 7.68 -3.10 -8.56
N PHE A 149 7.32 -2.25 -7.62
CA PHE A 149 6.37 -2.57 -6.57
C PHE A 149 5.23 -1.58 -6.61
N THR A 150 4.04 -2.02 -6.25
CA THR A 150 2.81 -1.23 -6.28
C THR A 150 2.25 -1.19 -4.87
N PRO A 151 2.53 -0.11 -4.13
CA PRO A 151 1.82 0.20 -2.90
C PRO A 151 0.44 0.76 -3.20
N VAL A 152 -0.53 0.37 -2.37
CA VAL A 152 -1.92 0.83 -2.44
C VAL A 152 -2.42 1.12 -1.03
N GLY A 153 -3.13 2.22 -0.80
CA GLY A 153 -3.67 2.50 0.52
C GLY A 153 -4.43 3.81 0.65
N TYR A 154 -4.74 4.16 1.90
CA TYR A 154 -5.58 5.30 2.27
C TYR A 154 -4.78 6.36 3.05
N GLY A 155 -3.46 6.30 3.00
CA GLY A 155 -2.57 7.15 3.76
C GLY A 155 -2.48 8.59 3.25
N SER A 156 -1.79 9.42 4.01
CA SER A 156 -1.73 10.85 3.84
C SER A 156 -1.21 11.26 2.47
N LEU A 157 -1.85 12.29 1.94
CA LEU A 157 -1.55 12.91 0.66
C LEU A 157 -0.50 14.00 0.84
N ASN A 158 0.67 13.84 0.22
CA ASN A 158 1.68 14.90 0.06
C ASN A 158 1.92 15.77 1.33
N PRO A 159 2.49 15.18 2.40
CA PRO A 159 2.73 15.89 3.64
C PRO A 159 3.48 17.20 3.43
N LYS A 160 3.02 18.26 4.10
CA LYS A 160 3.68 19.57 4.06
C LYS A 160 4.52 19.73 5.32
N LEU A 161 5.83 19.71 5.13
CA LEU A 161 6.78 20.04 6.19
C LEU A 161 6.92 21.55 6.33
N HIS A 162 6.81 22.02 7.57
CA HIS A 162 6.96 23.44 7.90
C HIS A 162 8.30 23.66 8.58
N ARG A 163 9.02 24.72 8.18
CA ARG A 163 10.32 25.08 8.78
C ARG A 163 10.22 25.33 10.30
N HIS A 164 9.07 25.83 10.74
CA HIS A 164 8.70 25.99 12.14
C HIS A 164 7.24 25.55 12.29
N GLY A 165 7.00 24.44 13.00
CA GLY A 165 5.65 23.88 13.20
C GLY A 165 5.62 22.37 13.00
N LYS A 166 4.46 21.77 13.31
CA LYS A 166 4.22 20.34 13.06
C LYS A 166 3.92 20.13 11.56
N PRO A 167 4.33 19.00 10.96
CA PRO A 167 3.91 18.62 9.62
C PRO A 167 2.39 18.66 9.47
N THR A 168 1.91 18.99 8.26
CA THR A 168 0.49 18.86 7.90
C THR A 168 0.31 17.62 7.03
N PHE A 169 -0.56 16.73 7.49
CA PHE A 169 -1.04 15.56 6.77
C PHE A 169 -2.43 15.84 6.21
N ILE A 170 -2.74 15.30 5.05
CA ILE A 170 -4.01 15.49 4.35
C ILE A 170 -4.55 14.10 4.08
N TYR A 171 -5.82 13.86 4.40
CA TYR A 171 -6.51 12.61 4.16
C TYR A 171 -7.82 12.91 3.44
N ASP A 172 -8.34 11.95 2.69
CA ASP A 172 -9.60 12.11 1.95
C ASP A 172 -10.46 10.83 1.90
N ASP A 173 -10.11 9.80 2.69
CA ASP A 173 -10.74 8.48 2.70
C ASP A 173 -10.76 7.77 1.32
N THR A 174 -9.93 8.22 0.37
CA THR A 174 -9.79 7.61 -0.95
C THR A 174 -8.66 6.57 -0.94
N ARG A 175 -8.85 5.48 -1.68
CA ARG A 175 -7.81 4.51 -1.99
C ARG A 175 -6.94 5.03 -3.13
N HIS A 176 -5.64 5.09 -2.89
CA HIS A 176 -4.64 5.54 -3.83
C HIS A 176 -3.65 4.42 -4.14
N VAL A 177 -3.02 4.54 -5.31
CA VAL A 177 -2.01 3.62 -5.83
C VAL A 177 -0.83 4.41 -6.37
N THR A 178 0.36 3.85 -6.20
CA THR A 178 1.56 4.30 -6.91
C THR A 178 2.36 3.13 -7.40
N SER A 179 3.55 3.42 -7.91
CA SER A 179 4.60 2.42 -7.93
C SER A 179 5.95 3.00 -7.48
N ILE A 180 6.77 2.13 -6.90
CA ILE A 180 8.03 2.47 -6.22
C ILE A 180 9.12 1.47 -6.61
N SER A 181 10.38 1.92 -6.56
CA SER A 181 11.55 1.12 -6.90
C SER A 181 12.13 0.37 -5.72
N PHE A 182 12.75 -0.77 -6.04
CA PHE A 182 13.62 -1.49 -5.12
C PHE A 182 14.77 -0.62 -4.63
N ASN A 183 15.11 -0.72 -3.35
CA ASN A 183 16.34 -0.18 -2.79
C ASN A 183 17.22 -1.29 -2.22
N LYS A 184 16.68 -2.08 -1.28
CA LYS A 184 17.46 -3.09 -0.59
C LYS A 184 16.60 -4.26 -0.12
N LEU A 185 17.19 -5.45 -0.14
CA LEU A 185 16.61 -6.65 0.47
C LEU A 185 17.49 -7.12 1.62
N SER A 186 16.87 -7.24 2.80
CA SER A 186 17.44 -7.87 3.99
C SER A 186 16.66 -9.15 4.36
N ARG A 187 17.00 -9.76 5.50
CA ARG A 187 16.37 -11.02 5.93
C ARG A 187 14.84 -10.91 6.07
N TYR A 188 14.35 -9.82 6.64
CA TYR A 188 12.91 -9.62 6.91
C TYR A 188 12.30 -8.42 6.19
N TRP A 189 13.14 -7.54 5.67
CA TRP A 189 12.71 -6.26 5.11
C TRP A 189 12.97 -6.19 3.61
N LEU A 190 11.96 -5.68 2.91
CA LEU A 190 12.04 -5.13 1.58
C LEU A 190 12.03 -3.61 1.76
N ASP A 191 13.16 -2.98 1.47
CA ASP A 191 13.29 -1.54 1.53
C ASP A 191 12.99 -1.00 0.13
N LEU A 192 12.00 -0.10 0.02
CA LEU A 192 11.57 0.52 -1.23
C LEU A 192 11.80 2.03 -1.15
N SER A 193 12.33 2.64 -2.21
CA SER A 193 12.66 4.06 -2.21
C SER A 193 12.27 4.73 -3.51
N LEU A 194 11.99 6.02 -3.45
CA LEU A 194 11.64 6.80 -4.62
C LEU A 194 12.84 6.92 -5.57
N ASP A 195 12.64 6.54 -6.82
CA ASP A 195 13.47 6.95 -7.94
C ASP A 195 12.75 8.10 -8.68
N THR A 196 13.28 9.33 -8.51
CA THR A 196 12.68 10.52 -9.14
C THR A 196 12.75 10.48 -10.67
N ALA A 197 13.67 9.71 -11.26
CA ALA A 197 13.73 9.52 -12.71
C ALA A 197 12.61 8.60 -13.24
N LYS A 198 12.00 7.79 -12.36
CA LYS A 198 10.92 6.86 -12.70
C LYS A 198 9.53 7.36 -12.27
N ALA A 199 9.45 8.61 -11.81
CA ALA A 199 8.23 9.19 -11.25
C ALA A 199 7.61 8.29 -10.17
N ASP A 200 8.46 7.71 -9.32
CA ASP A 200 7.99 6.88 -8.22
C ASP A 200 7.21 7.71 -7.20
N GLY A 201 6.31 7.02 -6.50
CA GLY A 201 5.65 7.51 -5.31
C GLY A 201 5.98 6.69 -4.07
N SER A 202 5.46 7.10 -2.92
CA SER A 202 5.71 6.43 -1.64
C SER A 202 4.51 6.33 -0.73
N THR A 203 4.46 5.26 0.06
CA THR A 203 3.54 5.14 1.18
C THR A 203 3.78 6.22 2.22
N CYS A 204 2.74 6.55 2.97
CA CYS A 204 2.77 7.55 4.02
C CYS A 204 1.93 7.12 5.24
N PHE A 205 1.84 7.99 6.25
CA PHE A 205 1.01 7.76 7.44
C PHE A 205 -0.40 7.32 7.04
N GLY A 206 -0.91 6.21 7.58
CA GLY A 206 -2.20 5.60 7.20
C GLY A 206 -2.11 4.49 6.13
N ASP A 207 -1.01 4.40 5.38
CA ASP A 207 -0.75 3.26 4.49
C ASP A 207 -0.20 2.03 5.24
N SER A 208 0.12 2.18 6.53
CA SER A 208 0.56 1.07 7.39
C SER A 208 -0.41 -0.12 7.32
N GLY A 209 0.17 -1.31 7.20
CA GLY A 209 -0.55 -2.56 6.96
C GLY A 209 -0.96 -2.80 5.51
N GLY A 210 -0.82 -1.79 4.65
CA GLY A 210 -1.15 -1.87 3.23
C GLY A 210 -0.20 -2.74 2.41
N PRO A 211 -0.63 -3.15 1.21
CA PRO A 211 0.16 -4.00 0.34
C PRO A 211 1.36 -3.30 -0.29
N ASN A 212 2.39 -4.09 -0.59
CA ASN A 212 3.28 -3.85 -1.71
C ASN A 212 3.17 -5.04 -2.66
N PHE A 213 2.50 -4.83 -3.79
CA PHE A 213 2.38 -5.84 -4.83
C PHE A 213 3.64 -5.87 -5.70
N LEU A 214 4.12 -7.05 -6.10
CA LEU A 214 5.24 -7.18 -7.03
C LEU A 214 4.74 -7.03 -8.47
N GLY A 215 5.16 -5.99 -9.18
CA GLY A 215 4.77 -5.69 -10.55
C GLY A 215 4.35 -4.24 -10.75
N GLY A 216 3.66 -3.98 -11.87
CA GLY A 216 2.99 -2.71 -12.11
C GLY A 216 1.65 -2.61 -11.37
N THR A 217 0.91 -1.52 -11.63
CA THR A 217 -0.34 -1.16 -10.94
C THR A 217 -1.53 -2.10 -11.20
N ASP A 218 -1.36 -3.15 -11.99
CA ASP A 218 -2.37 -4.20 -12.20
C ASP A 218 -1.99 -5.50 -11.44
N SER A 219 -0.96 -5.45 -10.59
CA SER A 219 -0.48 -6.62 -9.86
C SER A 219 -1.26 -6.85 -8.58
N HIS A 220 -1.52 -8.13 -8.31
CA HIS A 220 -2.19 -8.61 -7.10
C HIS A 220 -1.33 -9.64 -6.34
N LEU A 221 -0.02 -9.68 -6.60
CA LEU A 221 0.93 -10.56 -5.90
C LEU A 221 1.55 -9.81 -4.72
N LEU A 222 0.99 -10.01 -3.53
CA LEU A 222 1.37 -9.30 -2.32
C LEU A 222 2.69 -9.86 -1.76
N VAL A 223 3.81 -9.14 -1.91
CA VAL A 223 5.12 -9.64 -1.49
C VAL A 223 5.59 -9.08 -0.15
N ALA A 224 5.10 -7.90 0.24
CA ALA A 224 5.41 -7.28 1.52
C ALA A 224 4.24 -6.42 2.02
N THR A 225 4.20 -6.15 3.32
CA THR A 225 3.24 -5.24 3.96
C THR A 225 3.96 -4.01 4.49
N THR A 226 3.38 -2.82 4.32
CA THR A 226 3.98 -1.56 4.78
C THR A 226 3.96 -1.45 6.29
N ILE A 227 5.10 -1.15 6.91
CA ILE A 227 5.23 -1.04 8.37
C ILE A 227 5.64 0.36 8.82
N SER A 228 6.63 0.98 8.18
CA SER A 228 7.15 2.28 8.58
C SER A 228 7.83 2.99 7.40
N GLY A 229 8.11 4.28 7.56
CA GLY A 229 8.99 5.06 6.68
C GLY A 229 10.16 5.67 7.45
N ASP A 230 11.14 6.17 6.71
CA ASP A 230 12.37 6.82 7.21
C ASP A 230 12.20 8.32 7.48
N ASP A 231 11.13 8.96 6.97
CA ASP A 231 10.90 10.40 7.12
C ASP A 231 9.42 10.80 7.15
N ASP A 232 9.13 11.94 7.79
CA ASP A 232 7.77 12.49 7.92
C ASP A 232 7.26 13.14 6.61
N ALA A 233 8.12 13.39 5.62
CA ALA A 233 7.72 13.90 4.31
C ALA A 233 7.24 12.78 3.38
N CYS A 234 7.43 11.50 3.75
CA CYS A 234 7.08 10.33 2.95
C CYS A 234 7.77 10.34 1.57
N LYS A 235 9.08 10.65 1.55
CA LYS A 235 9.89 10.81 0.33
C LYS A 235 11.21 10.01 0.33
N SER A 236 11.51 9.31 1.40
CA SER A 236 12.68 8.46 1.58
C SER A 236 12.27 6.99 1.43
N THR A 237 12.82 6.13 2.29
CA THR A 237 12.69 4.68 2.23
C THR A 237 11.47 4.22 3.03
N ASN A 238 10.68 3.35 2.42
CA ASN A 238 9.66 2.54 3.08
C ASN A 238 10.31 1.25 3.58
N PHE A 239 9.93 0.85 4.79
CA PHE A 239 10.33 -0.42 5.38
C PHE A 239 9.13 -1.36 5.35
N ASP A 240 9.19 -2.31 4.42
CA ASP A 240 8.10 -3.23 4.15
C ASP A 240 8.47 -4.64 4.62
N TYR A 241 7.60 -5.26 5.43
CA TYR A 241 7.86 -6.56 6.03
C TYR A 241 7.51 -7.68 5.04
N ARG A 242 8.51 -8.51 4.72
CA ARG A 242 8.44 -9.53 3.68
C ARG A 242 7.50 -10.69 4.04
N LEU A 243 6.55 -10.99 3.15
CA LEU A 243 5.61 -12.11 3.34
C LEU A 243 6.13 -13.46 2.83
N ASP A 244 7.25 -13.46 2.08
CA ASP A 244 7.89 -14.67 1.57
C ASP A 244 8.85 -15.33 2.57
N THR A 245 9.01 -14.75 3.77
CA THR A 245 9.90 -15.29 4.81
C THR A 245 9.24 -16.42 5.60
N ALA A 246 10.04 -17.38 6.07
CA ALA A 246 9.58 -18.43 6.98
C ALA A 246 8.87 -17.86 8.23
N SER A 247 9.40 -16.75 8.78
CA SER A 247 8.84 -16.08 9.97
C SER A 247 7.43 -15.54 9.72
N ALA A 248 7.21 -14.84 8.61
CA ALA A 248 5.90 -14.33 8.25
C ALA A 248 4.91 -15.47 7.96
N ARG A 249 5.37 -16.46 7.21
CA ARG A 249 4.58 -17.65 6.82
C ARG A 249 4.16 -18.50 8.01
N GLU A 250 4.98 -18.60 9.06
CA GLU A 250 4.59 -19.28 10.31
C GLU A 250 3.32 -18.68 10.94
N PHE A 251 3.15 -17.35 10.87
CA PHE A 251 1.94 -16.69 11.35
C PHE A 251 0.79 -16.82 10.36
N LEU A 252 1.01 -16.46 9.09
CA LEU A 252 -0.04 -16.47 8.07
C LEU A 252 -0.61 -17.87 7.83
N GLY A 253 0.22 -18.91 7.89
CA GLY A 253 -0.19 -20.31 7.70
C GLY A 253 -1.16 -20.82 8.77
N LYS A 254 -1.37 -20.09 9.87
CA LYS A 254 -2.41 -20.38 10.87
C LYS A 254 -3.80 -19.98 10.40
N PHE A 255 -3.91 -19.13 9.38
CA PHE A 255 -5.16 -18.50 8.92
C PHE A 255 -5.50 -18.79 7.47
N VAL A 256 -4.49 -19.00 6.61
CA VAL A 256 -4.68 -19.25 5.18
C VAL A 256 -3.82 -20.41 4.70
N THR A 257 -4.22 -21.02 3.57
CA THR A 257 -3.35 -21.97 2.86
C THR A 257 -2.29 -21.18 2.10
N LEU A 258 -1.02 -21.46 2.39
CA LEU A 258 0.11 -20.80 1.74
C LEU A 258 0.51 -21.56 0.45
N PRO A 259 0.94 -20.83 -0.59
CA PRO A 259 1.54 -21.44 -1.78
C PRO A 259 2.96 -21.94 -1.54
#